data_AF-G9KH05-F1
#
_entry.id   AF-G9KH05-F1
#
_cell.length_a   1.000
_cell.length_b   1.000
_cell.length_c   1.000
_cell.angle_alpha   90.00
_cell.angle_beta   90.00
_cell.angle_gamma   90.00
#
_symmetry.space_group_name_H-M   'P 1'
#
loop_
_entity.id
_entity.type
_entity.pdbx_description
1 polymer ?
#
loop_
_entity_poly.entity_id
_entity_poly.type
_entity_poly.pdbx_seq_one_letter_code
_entity_poly.pdbx_strand_id
1 'polypeptide(L)'
;IPQEDFTPEVYRVFLNNLCPRPEIDNIFSEFGAKSKPYLTVDQMMDFINLKQRDPRLNEILYPPLKQEQVQVLIEKYEPNNSLAKKGQISVDGFMRYLSGEENGVVSPEKLDLNEDMSQPLSHYFINSSHNTYL
;
A
#
# COMPACT_ATOMS: atom_id res chain seq x y z
N ILE A 1 -14.57 -17.10 22.37
CA ILE A 1 -14.19 -17.71 21.07
C ILE A 1 -13.02 -18.63 21.38
N PRO A 2 -13.13 -19.95 21.20
CA PRO A 2 -12.00 -20.87 21.26
C PRO A 2 -10.83 -20.35 20.40
N GLN A 3 -9.58 -20.63 20.78
CA GLN A 3 -8.41 -20.11 20.05
C GLN A 3 -8.38 -20.56 18.58
N GLU A 4 -8.88 -21.77 18.32
CA GLU A 4 -9.05 -22.36 16.98
C GLU A 4 -10.07 -21.61 16.10
N ASP A 5 -11.04 -20.95 16.71
CA ASP A 5 -12.08 -20.18 16.00
C ASP A 5 -11.67 -18.70 15.80
N PHE A 6 -10.55 -18.26 16.36
CA PHE A 6 -10.07 -16.88 16.26
C PHE A 6 -9.06 -16.71 15.11
N THR A 7 -9.55 -16.86 13.89
CA THR A 7 -8.73 -16.69 12.68
C THR A 7 -8.43 -15.22 12.39
N PRO A 8 -7.41 -14.90 11.56
CA PRO A 8 -7.14 -13.54 11.11
C PRO A 8 -8.35 -12.85 10.46
N GLU A 9 -9.18 -13.60 9.75
CA GLU A 9 -10.42 -13.12 9.12
C GLU A 9 -11.44 -12.69 10.19
N VAL A 10 -11.65 -13.52 11.22
CA VAL A 10 -12.55 -13.19 12.34
C VAL A 10 -12.05 -11.96 13.08
N TYR A 11 -10.74 -11.86 13.31
CA TYR A 11 -10.12 -10.69 13.93
C TYR A 11 -10.32 -9.41 13.11
N ARG A 12 -10.18 -9.48 11.77
CA ARG A 12 -10.44 -8.32 10.90
C ARG A 12 -11.90 -7.89 10.91
N VAL A 13 -12.84 -8.83 10.84
CA VAL A 13 -14.27 -8.51 10.94
C VAL A 13 -14.56 -7.84 12.28
N PHE A 14 -13.95 -8.32 13.37
CA PHE A 14 -14.04 -7.66 14.67
C PHE A 14 -13.50 -6.22 14.63
N LEU A 15 -12.31 -5.98 14.08
CA LEU A 15 -11.74 -4.64 13.96
C LEU A 15 -12.60 -3.70 13.11
N ASN A 16 -13.14 -4.19 11.99
CA ASN A 16 -14.01 -3.41 11.11
C ASN A 16 -15.30 -2.98 11.83
N ASN A 17 -15.82 -3.79 12.74
CA ASN A 17 -16.99 -3.44 13.56
C ASN A 17 -16.62 -2.51 14.73
N LEU A 18 -15.43 -2.66 15.31
CA LEU A 18 -14.97 -1.85 16.43
C LEU A 18 -14.56 -0.44 16.02
N CYS A 19 -13.90 -0.30 14.86
CA CYS A 19 -13.37 0.95 14.35
C CYS A 19 -13.79 1.17 12.89
N PRO A 20 -14.99 1.71 12.66
CA PRO A 20 -15.41 2.13 11.32
C PRO A 20 -14.44 3.16 10.75
N ARG A 21 -14.15 3.07 9.44
CA ARG A 21 -13.19 3.92 8.73
C ARG A 21 -13.87 4.76 7.63
N PRO A 22 -14.74 5.71 7.98
CA PRO A 22 -15.51 6.50 7.01
C PRO A 22 -14.63 7.34 6.07
N GLU A 23 -13.40 7.67 6.47
CA GLU A 23 -12.45 8.36 5.62
C GLU A 23 -11.98 7.49 4.44
N ILE A 24 -11.91 6.17 4.62
CA ILE A 24 -11.56 5.25 3.53
C ILE A 24 -12.72 5.18 2.54
N ASP A 25 -13.96 5.16 3.01
CA ASP A 25 -15.16 5.19 2.15
C ASP A 25 -15.21 6.47 1.31
N ASN A 26 -14.83 7.61 1.90
CA ASN A 26 -14.77 8.89 1.20
C ASN A 26 -13.70 8.89 0.09
N ILE A 27 -12.49 8.40 0.38
CA ILE A 27 -11.42 8.27 -0.61
C ILE A 27 -11.87 7.30 -1.72
N PHE A 28 -12.42 6.15 -1.35
CA PHE A 28 -12.92 5.15 -2.30
C PHE A 28 -14.00 5.74 -3.23
N SER A 29 -14.90 6.56 -2.68
CA SER A 29 -15.97 7.20 -3.44
C SER A 29 -15.47 8.34 -4.35
N GLU A 30 -14.34 8.98 -4.02
CA GLU A 30 -13.72 10.01 -4.86
C GLU A 30 -13.16 9.43 -6.17
N PHE A 31 -12.53 8.25 -6.09
CA PHE A 31 -11.97 7.53 -7.24
C PHE A 31 -12.98 6.61 -7.93
N GLY A 32 -14.03 6.25 -7.21
CA GLY A 32 -15.09 5.35 -7.67
C GLY A 32 -16.25 6.06 -8.37
N ALA A 33 -17.10 5.25 -9.00
CA ALA A 33 -18.40 5.75 -9.43
C ALA A 33 -19.33 5.79 -8.20
N LYS A 34 -19.98 6.93 -7.93
CA LYS A 34 -20.86 7.19 -6.77
C LYS A 34 -21.92 6.12 -6.44
N SER A 35 -22.19 5.19 -7.34
CA SER A 35 -23.20 4.14 -7.21
C SER A 35 -22.65 2.70 -7.28
N LYS A 36 -21.34 2.51 -7.52
CA LYS A 36 -20.75 1.18 -7.68
C LYS A 36 -20.00 0.77 -6.41
N PRO A 37 -20.20 -0.46 -5.89
CA PRO A 37 -19.52 -0.94 -4.69
C PRO A 37 -18.08 -1.43 -4.96
N TYR A 38 -17.46 -1.01 -6.07
CA TYR A 38 -16.15 -1.45 -6.51
C TYR A 38 -15.44 -0.37 -7.34
N LEU A 39 -14.10 -0.40 -7.34
CA LEU A 39 -13.26 0.29 -8.33
C LEU A 39 -12.86 -0.69 -9.44
N THR A 40 -12.77 -0.19 -10.66
CA THR A 40 -12.20 -0.92 -11.80
C THR A 40 -10.67 -0.87 -11.79
N VAL A 41 -10.02 -1.73 -12.55
CA VAL A 41 -8.55 -1.72 -12.73
C VAL A 41 -8.05 -0.34 -13.11
N ASP A 42 -8.73 0.34 -14.03
CA ASP A 42 -8.32 1.66 -14.51
C ASP A 42 -8.43 2.73 -13.41
N GLN A 43 -9.51 2.71 -12.63
CA GLN A 43 -9.68 3.63 -11.50
C GLN A 43 -8.65 3.38 -10.39
N MET A 44 -8.31 2.10 -10.14
CA MET A 44 -7.26 1.75 -9.19
C MET A 44 -5.88 2.16 -9.71
N MET A 45 -5.62 2.02 -11.01
CA MET A 45 -4.39 2.45 -11.67
C MET A 45 -4.22 3.97 -11.57
N ASP A 46 -5.27 4.73 -11.85
CA ASP A 46 -5.29 6.19 -11.72
C ASP A 46 -5.02 6.61 -10.28
N PHE A 47 -5.65 5.95 -9.30
CA PHE A 47 -5.39 6.21 -7.88
C PHE A 47 -3.91 6.02 -7.53
N ILE A 48 -3.30 4.91 -7.94
CA ILE A 48 -1.89 4.62 -7.64
C ILE A 48 -0.98 5.64 -8.31
N ASN A 49 -1.16 5.86 -9.62
CA ASN A 49 -0.25 6.69 -10.41
C ASN A 49 -0.41 8.20 -10.15
N LEU A 50 -1.60 8.67 -9.74
CA LEU A 50 -1.86 10.09 -9.51
C LEU A 50 -1.80 10.52 -8.04
N LYS A 51 -2.15 9.64 -7.09
CA LYS A 51 -2.17 9.99 -5.66
C LYS A 51 -1.07 9.34 -4.84
N GLN A 52 -0.72 8.08 -5.11
CA GLN A 52 0.28 7.36 -4.30
C GLN A 52 1.71 7.61 -4.77
N ARG A 53 1.90 7.92 -6.05
CA ARG A 53 3.21 8.19 -6.63
C ARG A 53 3.82 9.51 -6.13
N ASP A 54 5.09 9.48 -5.74
CA ASP A 54 5.86 10.71 -5.47
C ASP A 54 6.18 11.42 -6.81
N PRO A 55 5.68 12.65 -7.02
CA PRO A 55 5.85 13.38 -8.28
C PRO A 55 7.30 13.80 -8.55
N ARG A 56 8.21 13.67 -7.57
CA ARG A 56 9.64 13.99 -7.73
C ARG A 56 10.43 12.85 -8.37
N LEU A 57 9.86 11.65 -8.44
CA LEU A 57 10.53 10.48 -9.01
C LEU A 57 10.52 10.51 -10.53
N ASN A 58 11.68 10.25 -11.14
CA ASN A 58 11.83 10.19 -12.58
C ASN A 58 10.97 9.08 -13.21
N GLU A 59 10.20 9.39 -14.24
CA GLU A 59 9.26 8.46 -14.88
C GLU A 59 9.92 7.33 -15.66
N ILE A 60 11.19 7.48 -16.07
CA ILE A 60 11.93 6.43 -16.77
C ILE A 60 12.53 5.45 -15.76
N LEU A 61 13.12 5.95 -14.68
CA LEU A 61 13.70 5.11 -13.62
C LEU A 61 12.63 4.42 -12.77
N TYR A 62 11.53 5.12 -12.53
CA TYR A 62 10.39 4.63 -11.77
C TYR A 62 9.15 4.73 -12.66
N PRO A 63 8.87 3.78 -13.55
CA PRO A 63 7.72 3.86 -14.43
C PRO A 63 6.39 3.83 -13.66
N PRO A 64 5.33 4.49 -14.17
CA PRO A 64 3.98 4.31 -13.64
C PRO A 64 3.52 2.86 -13.80
N LEU A 65 2.63 2.42 -12.91
CA LEU A 65 2.09 1.07 -12.96
C LEU A 65 1.17 0.92 -14.18
N LYS A 66 1.30 -0.22 -14.85
CA LYS A 66 0.45 -0.63 -15.98
C LYS A 66 -0.73 -1.45 -15.51
N GLN A 67 -1.75 -1.56 -16.36
CA GLN A 67 -3.00 -2.26 -16.08
C GLN A 67 -2.77 -3.71 -15.62
N GLU A 68 -1.82 -4.42 -16.21
CA GLU A 68 -1.49 -5.81 -15.84
C GLU A 68 -0.91 -5.91 -14.43
N GLN A 69 -0.10 -4.95 -14.02
CA GLN A 69 0.49 -4.91 -12.67
C GLN A 69 -0.58 -4.58 -11.63
N VAL A 70 -1.50 -3.66 -11.97
CA VAL A 70 -2.64 -3.33 -11.10
C VAL A 70 -3.60 -4.51 -10.97
N GLN A 71 -3.81 -5.29 -12.03
CA GLN A 71 -4.59 -6.52 -11.98
C GLN A 71 -4.00 -7.53 -10.98
N VAL A 72 -2.68 -7.71 -10.97
CA VAL A 72 -2.00 -8.57 -9.98
C VAL A 72 -2.20 -8.07 -8.55
N LEU A 73 -2.17 -6.75 -8.34
CA LEU A 73 -2.46 -6.16 -7.02
C LEU A 73 -3.91 -6.43 -6.60
N ILE A 74 -4.86 -6.29 -7.51
CA ILE A 74 -6.27 -6.60 -7.25
C ILE A 74 -6.41 -8.08 -6.88
N GLU A 75 -5.76 -9.00 -7.60
CA GLU A 75 -5.78 -10.43 -7.30
C GLU A 75 -5.14 -10.78 -5.95
N LYS A 76 -4.10 -10.04 -5.53
CA LYS A 76 -3.44 -10.21 -4.24
C LYS A 76 -4.33 -9.73 -3.08
N TYR A 77 -5.02 -8.61 -3.25
CA TYR A 77 -5.66 -7.90 -2.15
C TYR A 77 -7.18 -8.11 -2.06
N GLU A 78 -7.86 -8.39 -3.16
CA GLU A 78 -9.31 -8.55 -3.15
C GLU A 78 -9.73 -9.92 -2.56
N PRO A 79 -10.48 -9.95 -1.44
CA PRO A 79 -10.95 -11.22 -0.87
C PRO A 79 -11.93 -11.97 -1.76
N ASN A 80 -12.73 -11.24 -2.57
CA ASN A 80 -13.69 -11.87 -3.46
C ASN A 80 -13.06 -12.20 -4.81
N ASN A 81 -12.67 -13.46 -4.99
CA ASN A 81 -12.12 -14.00 -6.24
C ASN A 81 -12.97 -13.70 -7.49
N SER A 82 -14.29 -13.55 -7.37
CA SER A 82 -15.16 -13.21 -8.50
C SER A 82 -15.03 -11.75 -8.93
N LEU A 83 -14.79 -10.85 -7.98
CA LEU A 83 -14.49 -9.44 -8.27
C LEU A 83 -13.07 -9.31 -8.82
N ALA A 84 -12.10 -9.99 -8.19
CA ALA A 84 -10.71 -9.98 -8.62
C ALA A 84 -10.55 -10.39 -10.10
N LYS A 85 -11.19 -11.51 -10.51
CA LYS A 85 -11.18 -11.99 -11.91
C LYS A 85 -11.85 -11.04 -12.90
N LYS A 86 -12.70 -10.12 -12.44
CA LYS A 86 -13.34 -9.08 -13.26
C LYS A 86 -12.52 -7.78 -13.27
N GLY A 87 -11.36 -7.75 -12.61
CA GLY A 87 -10.58 -6.54 -12.43
C GLY A 87 -11.30 -5.50 -11.58
N GLN A 88 -11.99 -5.97 -10.53
CA GLN A 88 -12.75 -5.14 -9.61
C GLN A 88 -12.22 -5.31 -8.20
N ILE A 89 -12.04 -4.20 -7.49
CA ILE A 89 -11.63 -4.18 -6.08
C ILE A 89 -12.71 -3.52 -5.23
N SER A 90 -13.08 -4.20 -4.16
CA SER A 90 -14.04 -3.74 -3.16
C SER A 90 -13.39 -2.78 -2.16
N VAL A 91 -14.19 -2.15 -1.30
CA VAL A 91 -13.66 -1.30 -0.21
C VAL A 91 -12.76 -2.10 0.74
N ASP A 92 -13.10 -3.36 1.06
CA ASP A 92 -12.22 -4.19 1.90
C ASP A 92 -10.91 -4.53 1.18
N GLY A 93 -10.97 -4.88 -0.11
CA GLY A 93 -9.77 -5.06 -0.94
C GLY A 93 -8.89 -3.80 -1.00
N PHE A 94 -9.50 -2.64 -1.15
CA PHE A 94 -8.81 -1.35 -1.17
C PHE A 94 -8.16 -1.02 0.19
N MET A 95 -8.87 -1.27 1.30
CA MET A 95 -8.31 -1.11 2.65
C MET A 95 -7.12 -2.06 2.90
N ARG A 96 -7.18 -3.28 2.36
CA ARG A 96 -6.05 -4.23 2.36
C ARG A 96 -4.85 -3.67 1.62
N TYR A 97 -5.06 -3.14 0.42
CA TYR A 97 -4.01 -2.50 -0.36
C TYR A 97 -3.36 -1.33 0.38
N LEU A 98 -4.16 -0.43 0.99
CA LEU A 98 -3.64 0.73 1.72
C LEU A 98 -2.73 0.35 2.90
N SER A 99 -2.98 -0.81 3.51
CA SER A 99 -2.18 -1.36 4.61
C SER A 99 -1.16 -2.41 4.14
N GLY A 100 -1.05 -2.59 2.82
CA GLY A 100 -0.20 -3.56 2.17
C GLY A 100 1.23 -3.08 2.03
N GLU A 101 2.12 -4.01 1.71
CA GLU A 101 3.56 -3.75 1.57
C GLU A 101 3.87 -2.80 0.41
N GLU A 102 3.10 -2.88 -0.68
CA GLU A 102 3.27 -2.03 -1.86
C GLU A 102 2.84 -0.57 -1.64
N ASN A 103 2.11 -0.28 -0.57
CA ASN A 103 1.67 1.08 -0.22
C ASN A 103 2.42 1.64 1.02
N GLY A 104 3.63 1.13 1.28
CA GLY A 104 4.49 1.59 2.36
C GLY A 104 4.91 3.06 2.21
N VAL A 105 4.99 3.79 3.34
CA VAL A 105 5.37 5.21 3.36
C VAL A 105 6.83 5.44 2.93
N VAL A 106 7.70 4.46 3.17
CA VAL A 106 9.13 4.52 2.86
C VAL A 106 9.44 3.49 1.78
N SER A 107 10.07 3.93 0.70
CA SER A 107 10.55 3.03 -0.36
C SER A 107 11.58 2.05 0.21
N PRO A 108 11.50 0.74 -0.11
CA PRO A 108 12.47 -0.26 0.33
C PRO A 108 13.92 0.10 -0.03
N GLU A 109 14.13 0.78 -1.17
CA GLU A 109 15.45 1.23 -1.61
C GLU A 109 16.14 2.14 -0.59
N LYS A 110 15.38 2.91 0.20
CA LYS A 110 15.94 3.79 1.24
C LYS A 110 16.30 3.06 2.54
N LEU A 111 15.82 1.83 2.68
CA LEU A 111 16.15 0.97 3.83
C LEU A 111 17.40 0.12 3.55
N ASP A 112 17.81 0.04 2.28
CA ASP A 112 19.01 -0.68 1.87
C ASP A 112 20.26 0.23 1.91
N LEU A 113 21.44 -0.38 1.86
CA LEU A 113 22.73 0.30 1.69
C LEU A 113 22.85 0.79 0.24
N ASN A 114 22.24 1.94 -0.03
CA ASN A 114 22.11 2.51 -1.36
C ASN A 114 23.02 3.72 -1.65
N GLU A 115 23.75 4.21 -0.64
CA GLU A 115 24.72 5.30 -0.82
C GLU A 115 26.09 4.76 -1.28
N ASP A 116 26.82 5.58 -2.03
CA ASP A 116 28.19 5.27 -2.43
C ASP A 116 29.08 5.28 -1.18
N MET A 117 29.59 4.11 -0.78
CA MET A 117 30.47 3.93 0.40
C MET A 117 31.98 3.98 0.06
N SER A 118 32.35 4.44 -1.14
CA SER A 118 33.75 4.54 -1.58
C SER A 118 34.38 5.92 -1.40
N GLN A 119 33.61 6.92 -0.96
CA GLN A 119 34.10 8.28 -0.73
C GLN A 119 34.97 8.36 0.53
N PRO A 120 35.75 9.44 0.71
CA PRO A 120 36.49 9.67 1.95
C PRO A 120 35.57 9.80 3.17
N LEU A 121 36.05 9.41 4.36
CA LEU A 121 35.26 9.37 5.61
C LEU A 121 34.58 10.71 5.96
N SER A 122 35.21 11.85 5.60
CA SER A 122 34.67 13.19 5.86
C SER A 122 33.40 13.53 5.07
N HIS A 123 32.99 12.69 4.12
CA HIS A 123 31.78 12.88 3.32
C HIS A 123 30.53 12.24 3.95
N TYR A 124 30.68 11.49 5.04
CA TYR A 124 29.57 10.77 5.68
C TYR A 124 29.25 11.34 7.05
N PHE A 125 27.95 11.39 7.37
CA PHE A 125 27.51 11.56 8.75
C PHE A 125 27.64 10.22 9.49
N ILE A 126 28.40 10.22 10.59
CA ILE A 126 28.63 9.02 11.40
C ILE A 126 27.85 9.16 12.70
N ASN A 127 26.90 8.24 12.92
CA ASN A 127 26.19 8.17 14.18
C ASN A 127 27.19 7.92 15.31
N SER A 128 27.28 8.86 16.24
CA SER A 128 28.29 8.90 17.28
C SER A 128 27.62 9.02 18.65
N SER A 129 28.06 8.22 19.60
CA SER A 129 27.56 8.24 20.97
C SER A 129 28.59 8.91 21.88
N HIS A 130 28.11 9.70 22.83
CA HIS A 130 28.92 10.29 23.88
C HIS A 130 28.65 9.56 25.19
N ASN A 131 29.71 9.17 25.91
CA ASN A 131 29.63 8.42 27.17
C ASN A 131 28.78 7.15 27.08
N THR A 132 29.02 6.27 26.09
CA THR A 132 28.24 5.03 25.89
C THR A 132 28.24 4.08 27.10
N TYR A 133 29.14 4.28 28.07
CA TYR A 133 29.21 3.49 29.30
C TYR A 133 28.37 4.05 30.47
N LEU A 134 27.87 5.29 30.38
CA LEU A 134 26.95 5.90 31.35
C LEU A 134 25.50 5.58 30.99
#